data_AF-U5IHI6-F1
#
_entry.id   AF-U5IHI6-F1
#
_cell.length_a   1.000
_cell.length_b   1.000
_cell.length_c   1.000
_cell.angle_alpha   90.00
_cell.angle_beta   90.00
_cell.angle_gamma   90.00
#
_symmetry.space_group_name_H-M   'P 1'
#
loop_
_entity.id
_entity.type
_entity.pdbx_description
1 polymer ?
#
loop_
_entity_poly.entity_id
_entity_poly.type
_entity_poly.pdbx_seq_one_letter_code
_entity_poly.pdbx_strand_id
1 'polypeptide(L)'
;KSTGISLFFNFPEELPLPKEADGRSFLINLIDSPGHVDFSSEVTAALRVTDGALVVVDSVEGVCVQTETVLRQALSERIRPVMTINKLDRSFLELQLEPEDMYQNFSRIIETANVLMATYQDDALGDVQVYPDCGTVAFSAGLHGWAFTLNRFARMYGKKFGIEPEKMTKRLWGDNFFNRKEKKWSKKESKGGSRAFCEFVIKPIKKIIELAMSDKVPELEKLLTTLDIKLTTDDKELRQKPLMKRVLQKWLPADQALLEMMILYLPSPATAQKYRVDTLYEGPLDDTCATAIRNCDPNGPLMLYISKMVPSSDKGRFIAYGRVFSGTVRSGQKVRIMGPNYVPGSKKDLSVKNIQRTLLMMGRRTDAVDSVPCGNTVGLVGLDHFIVKSGTLSDLEEAFPLKNMKYSVSPVVRVAVEPKNPSDLPKLVEGLKRLAKSDPLVQTIMEESGEHVIAGAGELHLEICLKDLQEDFMNGAEIRVSNPVVTFRETIEGIEDPHINGVCLSKSANKHNRLYIYAAPLPDNLAEAIDEGKVTPRDDAKVRMKMLRDEYGMDEDGAK
;
A
#
# COMPACT_ATOMS: atom_id res chain seq x y z
N LYS A 1 5.81 -8.86 -7.34
CA LYS A 1 6.67 -7.85 -6.65
C LYS A 1 6.10 -6.46 -6.88
N SER A 2 6.17 -5.59 -5.87
CA SER A 2 5.75 -4.20 -6.03
C SER A 2 6.64 -3.43 -7.02
N THR A 3 6.06 -2.52 -7.82
CA THR A 3 6.81 -1.72 -8.81
C THR A 3 6.43 -0.24 -8.75
N GLY A 4 7.44 0.64 -8.78
CA GLY A 4 7.27 2.09 -8.81
C GLY A 4 7.17 2.61 -10.24
N ILE A 5 6.20 3.50 -10.49
CA ILE A 5 5.98 4.18 -11.77
C ILE A 5 5.73 5.66 -11.50
N SER A 6 6.51 6.53 -12.11
CA SER A 6 6.22 7.97 -12.13
C SER A 6 5.40 8.34 -13.37
N LEU A 7 4.25 8.97 -13.17
CA LEU A 7 3.35 9.44 -14.23
C LEU A 7 3.29 10.96 -14.24
N PHE A 8 3.30 11.54 -15.44
CA PHE A 8 3.08 12.97 -15.63
C PHE A 8 1.66 13.20 -16.14
N PHE A 9 0.90 14.07 -15.47
CA PHE A 9 -0.48 14.36 -15.80
C PHE A 9 -0.73 15.87 -15.86
N ASN A 10 -1.33 16.32 -16.96
CA ASN A 10 -1.78 17.70 -17.10
C ASN A 10 -3.24 17.80 -16.70
N PHE A 11 -3.50 18.56 -15.64
CA PHE A 11 -4.81 18.68 -15.02
C PHE A 11 -5.78 19.51 -15.89
N PRO A 12 -7.01 19.03 -16.13
CA PRO A 12 -7.95 19.66 -17.05
C PRO A 12 -8.20 21.15 -16.78
N GLU A 13 -8.15 21.98 -17.83
CA GLU A 13 -8.32 23.45 -17.73
C GLU A 13 -9.65 23.88 -17.10
N GLU A 14 -10.70 23.12 -17.38
CA GLU A 14 -12.06 23.36 -16.89
C GLU A 14 -12.25 23.10 -15.39
N LEU A 15 -11.23 22.55 -14.69
CA LEU A 15 -11.28 22.32 -13.25
C LEU A 15 -10.53 23.39 -12.47
N PRO A 16 -11.05 23.78 -11.28
CA PRO A 16 -10.30 24.59 -10.36
C PRO A 16 -9.07 23.82 -9.89
N LEU A 17 -7.94 24.52 -9.83
CA LEU A 17 -6.71 23.95 -9.29
C LEU A 17 -6.90 23.57 -7.81
N PRO A 18 -6.31 22.46 -7.35
CA PRO A 18 -6.17 22.19 -5.93
C PRO A 18 -5.55 23.39 -5.21
N LYS A 19 -6.00 23.70 -3.99
CA LYS A 19 -5.59 24.91 -3.25
C LYS A 19 -4.08 25.08 -3.08
N GLU A 20 -3.36 23.96 -3.03
CA GLU A 20 -1.91 23.88 -2.77
C GLU A 20 -1.09 23.70 -4.06
N ALA A 21 -1.72 23.73 -5.23
CA ALA A 21 -1.05 23.48 -6.49
C ALA A 21 -0.49 24.77 -7.11
N ASP A 22 0.82 24.79 -7.38
CA ASP A 22 1.51 25.88 -8.06
C ASP A 22 1.30 25.89 -9.58
N GLY A 23 0.70 24.83 -10.13
CA GLY A 23 0.48 24.67 -11.56
C GLY A 23 -0.47 23.53 -11.90
N ARG A 24 -0.68 23.33 -13.21
CA ARG A 24 -1.57 22.28 -13.76
C ARG A 24 -0.84 20.98 -14.07
N SER A 25 0.47 20.94 -13.98
CA SER A 25 1.26 19.74 -14.27
C SER A 25 1.60 19.03 -12.97
N PHE A 26 1.13 17.79 -12.85
CA PHE A 26 1.30 16.96 -11.67
C PHE A 26 2.17 15.75 -11.99
N LEU A 27 3.09 15.44 -11.07
CA LEU A 27 3.84 14.19 -11.05
C LEU A 27 3.19 13.27 -10.03
N ILE A 28 2.78 12.08 -10.46
CA ILE A 28 2.13 11.06 -9.62
C ILE A 28 3.04 9.85 -9.56
N ASN A 29 3.60 9.59 -8.39
CA ASN A 29 4.41 8.39 -8.14
C ASN A 29 3.48 7.27 -7.65
N LEU A 30 3.18 6.30 -8.53
CA LEU A 30 2.39 5.12 -8.21
C LEU A 30 3.30 3.98 -7.79
N ILE A 31 2.87 3.24 -6.78
CA ILE A 31 3.48 1.95 -6.40
C ILE A 31 2.39 0.90 -6.53
N ASP A 32 2.56 0.01 -7.50
CA ASP A 32 1.67 -1.14 -7.63
C ASP A 32 2.07 -2.18 -6.57
N SER A 33 1.12 -2.57 -5.72
CA SER A 33 1.35 -3.52 -4.62
C SER A 33 0.56 -4.81 -4.86
N PRO A 34 1.13 -6.00 -4.55
CA PRO A 34 0.43 -7.27 -4.73
C PRO A 34 -0.81 -7.36 -3.83
N GLY A 35 -1.89 -7.95 -4.35
CA GLY A 35 -3.16 -8.10 -3.60
C GLY A 35 -3.27 -9.36 -2.75
N HIS A 36 -2.37 -10.34 -2.92
CA HIS A 36 -2.44 -11.61 -2.19
C HIS A 36 -1.77 -11.50 -0.81
N VAL A 37 -2.40 -12.09 0.22
CA VAL A 37 -1.99 -12.01 1.65
C VAL A 37 -0.55 -12.40 1.92
N ASP A 38 -0.07 -13.44 1.25
CA ASP A 38 1.32 -13.92 1.28
C ASP A 38 2.37 -12.85 0.98
N PHE A 39 1.99 -11.77 0.27
CA PHE A 39 2.84 -10.65 -0.10
C PHE A 39 2.50 -9.35 0.65
N SER A 40 1.84 -9.44 1.81
CA SER A 40 1.52 -8.29 2.66
C SER A 40 2.74 -7.47 3.08
N SER A 41 3.93 -8.07 3.13
CA SER A 41 5.19 -7.38 3.39
C SER A 41 5.55 -6.36 2.30
N GLU A 42 5.26 -6.68 1.03
CA GLU A 42 5.43 -5.79 -0.12
C GLU A 42 4.46 -4.61 -0.05
N VAL A 43 3.24 -4.84 0.45
CA VAL A 43 2.24 -3.78 0.68
C VAL A 43 2.72 -2.84 1.79
N THR A 44 3.21 -3.39 2.91
CA THR A 44 3.76 -2.60 4.02
C THR A 44 4.93 -1.72 3.56
N ALA A 45 5.83 -2.27 2.74
CA ALA A 45 6.95 -1.53 2.17
C ALA A 45 6.53 -0.38 1.25
N ALA A 46 5.44 -0.57 0.50
CA ALA A 46 4.85 0.47 -0.34
C ALA A 46 4.19 1.58 0.50
N LEU A 47 3.34 1.20 1.47
CA LEU A 47 2.61 2.15 2.33
C LEU A 47 3.54 3.09 3.09
N ARG A 48 4.73 2.62 3.48
CA ARG A 48 5.71 3.46 4.19
C ARG A 48 6.21 4.65 3.35
N VAL A 49 6.24 4.51 2.02
CA VAL A 49 6.79 5.54 1.12
C VAL A 49 5.70 6.28 0.32
N THR A 50 4.41 5.95 0.49
CA THR A 50 3.28 6.67 -0.13
C THR A 50 2.59 7.61 0.85
N ASP A 51 1.74 8.52 0.35
CA ASP A 51 0.93 9.45 1.18
C ASP A 51 -0.58 9.20 1.07
N GLY A 52 -0.99 8.51 0.01
CA GLY A 52 -2.37 8.16 -0.28
C GLY A 52 -2.47 6.76 -0.87
N ALA A 53 -3.66 6.16 -0.80
CA ALA A 53 -3.95 4.84 -1.33
C ALA A 53 -5.17 4.88 -2.24
N LEU A 54 -5.08 4.21 -3.40
CA LEU A 54 -6.25 3.88 -4.23
C LEU A 54 -6.67 2.44 -3.90
N VAL A 55 -7.73 2.29 -3.11
CA VAL A 55 -8.28 0.99 -2.72
C VAL A 55 -9.12 0.46 -3.89
N VAL A 56 -8.73 -0.69 -4.43
CA VAL A 56 -9.42 -1.34 -5.56
C VAL A 56 -10.27 -2.47 -5.03
N VAL A 57 -11.60 -2.39 -5.23
CA VAL A 57 -12.55 -3.38 -4.72
C VAL A 57 -13.37 -3.96 -5.87
N ASP A 58 -13.54 -5.27 -5.90
CA ASP A 58 -14.30 -5.95 -6.97
C ASP A 58 -15.80 -5.61 -6.86
N SER A 59 -16.43 -5.29 -7.98
CA SER A 59 -17.86 -4.96 -8.04
C SER A 59 -18.79 -6.13 -7.73
N VAL A 60 -18.30 -7.37 -7.75
CA VAL A 60 -19.07 -8.59 -7.47
C VAL A 60 -18.69 -9.16 -6.11
N GLU A 61 -17.40 -9.29 -5.81
CA GLU A 61 -16.94 -9.90 -4.55
C GLU A 61 -17.02 -8.92 -3.37
N GLY A 62 -16.97 -7.62 -3.63
CA GLY A 62 -17.02 -6.58 -2.61
C GLY A 62 -15.77 -6.54 -1.74
N VAL A 63 -15.92 -6.08 -0.50
CA VAL A 63 -14.82 -5.96 0.47
C VAL A 63 -14.53 -7.34 1.05
N CYS A 64 -13.36 -7.90 0.73
CA CYS A 64 -12.89 -9.17 1.29
C CYS A 64 -11.89 -8.95 2.43
N VAL A 65 -11.59 -10.00 3.21
CA VAL A 65 -10.64 -9.98 4.36
C VAL A 65 -9.28 -9.35 3.99
N GLN A 66 -8.79 -9.59 2.78
CA GLN A 66 -7.53 -9.00 2.29
C GLN A 66 -7.64 -7.48 2.14
N THR A 67 -8.76 -7.00 1.60
CA THR A 67 -9.06 -5.57 1.46
C THR A 67 -9.11 -4.92 2.84
N GLU A 68 -9.76 -5.58 3.80
CA GLU A 68 -9.82 -5.09 5.17
C GLU A 68 -8.44 -4.97 5.80
N THR A 69 -7.61 -6.02 5.69
CA THR A 69 -6.28 -6.05 6.26
C THR A 69 -5.38 -4.93 5.71
N VAL A 70 -5.35 -4.76 4.38
CA VAL A 70 -4.56 -3.72 3.73
C VAL A 70 -5.07 -2.32 4.08
N LEU A 71 -6.38 -2.13 4.14
CA LEU A 71 -6.97 -0.85 4.51
C LEU A 71 -6.67 -0.49 5.99
N ARG A 72 -6.74 -1.46 6.90
CA ARG A 72 -6.31 -1.29 8.31
C ARG A 72 -4.84 -0.86 8.41
N GLN A 73 -3.95 -1.50 7.65
CA GLN A 73 -2.54 -1.14 7.59
C GLN A 73 -2.32 0.28 7.07
N ALA A 74 -3.01 0.64 5.98
CA ALA A 74 -2.91 1.97 5.40
C ALA A 74 -3.35 3.05 6.39
N LEU A 75 -4.47 2.86 7.07
CA LEU A 75 -4.97 3.80 8.09
C LEU A 75 -4.02 3.92 9.29
N SER A 76 -3.44 2.81 9.74
CA SER A 76 -2.45 2.80 10.84
C SER A 76 -1.17 3.57 10.51
N GLU A 77 -0.78 3.62 9.23
CA GLU A 77 0.35 4.42 8.72
C GLU A 77 -0.06 5.86 8.32
N ARG A 78 -1.28 6.27 8.68
CA ARG A 78 -1.88 7.58 8.35
C ARG A 78 -1.94 7.86 6.85
N ILE A 79 -2.26 6.84 6.06
CA ILE A 79 -2.46 6.97 4.61
C ILE A 79 -3.93 7.26 4.32
N ARG A 80 -4.20 8.33 3.55
CA ARG A 80 -5.57 8.67 3.14
C ARG A 80 -6.05 7.78 2.00
N PRO A 81 -7.20 7.09 2.13
CA PRO A 81 -7.74 6.28 1.06
C PRO A 81 -8.64 7.09 0.11
N VAL A 82 -8.59 6.75 -1.17
CA VAL A 82 -9.69 6.90 -2.13
C VAL A 82 -10.03 5.51 -2.64
N MET A 83 -11.23 5.30 -3.17
CA MET A 83 -11.70 3.98 -3.54
C MET A 83 -12.14 3.90 -5.00
N THR A 84 -11.92 2.75 -5.64
CA THR A 84 -12.52 2.43 -6.93
C THR A 84 -13.21 1.07 -6.88
N ILE A 85 -14.48 1.04 -7.27
CA ILE A 85 -15.19 -0.22 -7.53
C ILE A 85 -14.83 -0.67 -8.94
N ASN A 86 -14.04 -1.73 -9.03
CA ASN A 86 -13.46 -2.24 -10.27
C ASN A 86 -14.21 -3.48 -10.79
N LYS A 87 -13.89 -3.90 -12.01
CA LYS A 87 -14.51 -5.03 -12.73
C LYS A 87 -15.99 -4.83 -13.04
N LEU A 88 -16.41 -3.59 -13.30
CA LEU A 88 -17.78 -3.29 -13.74
C LEU A 88 -18.21 -4.08 -14.98
N ASP A 89 -17.27 -4.48 -15.83
CA ASP A 89 -17.54 -5.37 -16.96
C ASP A 89 -18.23 -6.67 -16.54
N ARG A 90 -17.94 -7.23 -15.37
CA ARG A 90 -18.66 -8.39 -14.83
C ARG A 90 -20.12 -8.05 -14.53
N SER A 91 -20.36 -6.91 -13.90
CA SER A 91 -21.72 -6.46 -13.58
C SER A 91 -22.54 -6.18 -14.86
N PHE A 92 -21.94 -5.62 -15.91
CA PHE A 92 -22.63 -5.31 -17.18
C PHE A 92 -22.74 -6.49 -18.15
N LEU A 93 -21.69 -7.31 -18.29
CA LEU A 93 -21.59 -8.33 -19.34
C LEU A 93 -21.84 -9.75 -18.85
N GLU A 94 -21.35 -10.09 -17.65
CA GLU A 94 -21.48 -11.45 -17.09
C GLU A 94 -22.81 -11.61 -16.35
N LEU A 95 -23.04 -10.77 -15.35
CA LEU A 95 -24.24 -10.83 -14.50
C LEU A 95 -25.44 -10.10 -15.10
N GLN A 96 -25.19 -9.14 -16.00
CA GLN A 96 -26.22 -8.33 -16.67
C GLN A 96 -27.23 -7.70 -15.70
N LEU A 97 -26.74 -7.20 -14.56
CA LEU A 97 -27.57 -6.68 -13.48
C LEU A 97 -28.49 -5.55 -13.96
N GLU A 98 -29.64 -5.43 -13.30
CA GLU A 98 -30.49 -4.26 -13.51
C GLU A 98 -29.89 -3.02 -12.82
N PRO A 99 -30.18 -1.80 -13.32
CA PRO A 99 -29.53 -0.59 -12.81
C PRO A 99 -29.70 -0.36 -11.30
N GLU A 100 -30.87 -0.68 -10.73
CA GLU A 100 -31.09 -0.54 -9.29
C GLU A 100 -30.29 -1.56 -8.50
N ASP A 101 -30.18 -2.81 -8.97
CA ASP A 101 -29.37 -3.85 -8.32
C ASP A 101 -27.89 -3.46 -8.31
N MET A 102 -27.39 -2.88 -9.42
CA MET A 102 -26.03 -2.32 -9.48
C MET A 102 -25.83 -1.23 -8.43
N TYR A 103 -26.77 -0.28 -8.33
CA TYR A 103 -26.70 0.78 -7.33
C TYR A 103 -26.68 0.24 -5.90
N GLN A 104 -27.63 -0.63 -5.56
CA GLN A 104 -27.74 -1.21 -4.21
C GLN A 104 -26.48 -1.99 -3.84
N ASN A 105 -25.94 -2.76 -4.79
CA ASN A 105 -24.70 -3.49 -4.58
C ASN A 105 -23.51 -2.54 -4.38
N PHE A 106 -23.35 -1.51 -5.21
CA PHE A 106 -22.25 -0.54 -5.04
C PHE A 106 -22.37 0.25 -3.74
N SER A 107 -23.58 0.64 -3.34
CA SER A 107 -23.84 1.31 -2.05
C SER A 107 -23.40 0.42 -0.89
N ARG A 108 -23.78 -0.86 -0.89
CA ARG A 108 -23.37 -1.83 0.13
C ARG A 108 -21.86 -1.97 0.21
N ILE A 109 -21.17 -2.08 -0.93
CA ILE A 109 -19.70 -2.18 -0.97
C ILE A 109 -19.04 -0.95 -0.30
N ILE A 110 -19.53 0.25 -0.61
CA ILE A 110 -19.03 1.51 -0.03
C ILE A 110 -19.33 1.58 1.47
N GLU A 111 -20.55 1.20 1.89
CA GLU A 111 -20.95 1.16 3.29
C GLU A 111 -20.07 0.21 4.10
N THR A 112 -19.80 -1.00 3.60
CA THR A 112 -18.89 -1.96 4.26
C THR A 112 -17.49 -1.39 4.41
N ALA A 113 -16.95 -0.73 3.38
CA ALA A 113 -15.65 -0.08 3.46
C ALA A 113 -15.65 1.07 4.49
N ASN A 114 -16.70 1.88 4.53
CA ASN A 114 -16.84 2.99 5.47
C ASN A 114 -17.00 2.52 6.92
N VAL A 115 -17.70 1.41 7.17
CA VAL A 115 -17.78 0.81 8.51
C VAL A 115 -16.39 0.47 9.02
N LEU A 116 -15.53 -0.11 8.18
CA LEU A 116 -14.15 -0.40 8.53
C LEU A 116 -13.35 0.88 8.79
N MET A 117 -13.44 1.86 7.89
CA MET A 117 -12.74 3.15 8.01
C MET A 117 -13.16 3.90 9.29
N ALA A 118 -14.45 3.85 9.65
CA ALA A 118 -14.99 4.49 10.85
C ALA A 118 -14.43 3.94 12.16
N THR A 119 -13.87 2.72 12.16
CA THR A 119 -13.20 2.16 13.35
C THR A 119 -11.87 2.84 13.67
N TYR A 120 -11.31 3.62 12.74
CA TYR A 120 -10.07 4.37 12.94
C TYR A 120 -10.39 5.85 13.12
N GLN A 121 -10.26 6.34 14.35
CA GLN A 121 -10.38 7.75 14.68
C GLN A 121 -8.99 8.30 15.00
N ASP A 122 -8.45 9.11 14.10
CA ASP A 122 -7.21 9.85 14.30
C ASP A 122 -7.48 11.32 13.97
N ASP A 123 -7.38 12.19 14.98
CA ASP A 123 -7.66 13.62 14.87
C ASP A 123 -6.81 14.29 13.79
N ALA A 124 -5.61 13.77 13.52
CA ALA A 124 -4.71 14.31 12.50
C ALA A 124 -5.13 13.91 11.07
N LEU A 125 -5.80 12.76 10.88
CA LEU A 125 -6.37 12.35 9.59
C LEU A 125 -7.77 12.93 9.35
N GLY A 126 -8.54 13.17 10.41
CA GLY A 126 -9.92 13.61 10.31
C GLY A 126 -10.82 12.54 9.67
N ASP A 127 -11.76 12.96 8.82
CA ASP A 127 -12.63 12.01 8.11
C ASP A 127 -11.86 11.29 6.99
N VAL A 128 -11.85 9.97 7.06
CA VAL A 128 -11.16 9.05 6.15
C VAL A 128 -12.14 8.19 5.35
N GLN A 129 -13.45 8.38 5.56
CA GLN A 129 -14.48 7.68 4.82
C GLN A 129 -14.55 8.13 3.37
N VAL A 130 -15.10 7.29 2.51
CA VAL A 130 -15.23 7.52 1.08
C VAL A 130 -16.70 7.65 0.67
N TYR A 131 -16.98 8.67 -0.13
CA TYR A 131 -18.29 9.01 -0.63
C TYR A 131 -18.26 9.32 -2.14
N PRO A 132 -19.13 8.70 -2.95
CA PRO A 132 -19.24 8.99 -4.38
C PRO A 132 -19.63 10.43 -4.68
N ASP A 133 -20.52 11.01 -3.86
CA ASP A 133 -20.99 12.38 -4.01
C ASP A 133 -19.97 13.44 -3.56
N CYS A 134 -18.95 13.02 -2.82
CA CYS A 134 -17.77 13.84 -2.53
C CYS A 134 -16.64 13.64 -3.54
N GLY A 135 -16.76 12.69 -4.48
CA GLY A 135 -15.76 12.42 -5.53
C GLY A 135 -14.61 11.48 -5.14
N THR A 136 -14.59 11.00 -3.90
CA THR A 136 -13.57 10.06 -3.37
C THR A 136 -13.78 8.59 -3.79
N VAL A 137 -14.86 8.30 -4.53
CA VAL A 137 -15.14 6.98 -5.09
C VAL A 137 -15.23 7.06 -6.61
N ALA A 138 -14.46 6.21 -7.29
CA ALA A 138 -14.57 5.93 -8.71
C ALA A 138 -15.23 4.58 -8.99
N PHE A 139 -15.70 4.42 -10.21
CA PHE A 139 -16.27 3.19 -10.74
C PHE A 139 -15.49 2.85 -12.01
N SER A 140 -14.95 1.65 -12.12
CA SER A 140 -13.98 1.30 -13.16
C SER A 140 -14.15 -0.12 -13.73
N ALA A 141 -13.73 -0.29 -14.97
CA ALA A 141 -13.45 -1.59 -15.57
C ALA A 141 -12.01 -1.59 -16.07
N GLY A 142 -11.07 -1.91 -15.18
CA GLY A 142 -9.64 -1.89 -15.47
C GLY A 142 -9.26 -2.72 -16.69
N LEU A 143 -9.90 -3.88 -16.90
CA LEU A 143 -9.69 -4.76 -18.06
C LEU A 143 -9.95 -4.04 -19.39
N HIS A 144 -10.96 -3.17 -19.42
CA HIS A 144 -11.37 -2.43 -20.60
C HIS A 144 -10.80 -1.00 -20.64
N GLY A 145 -10.20 -0.51 -19.55
CA GLY A 145 -9.52 0.78 -19.49
C GLY A 145 -10.48 1.98 -19.48
N TRP A 146 -11.66 1.84 -18.90
CA TRP A 146 -12.59 2.96 -18.67
C TRP A 146 -12.97 3.06 -17.21
N ALA A 147 -13.18 4.29 -16.74
CA ALA A 147 -13.61 4.59 -15.38
C ALA A 147 -14.30 5.96 -15.32
N PHE A 148 -15.08 6.18 -14.26
CA PHE A 148 -15.75 7.44 -14.01
C PHE A 148 -15.86 7.74 -12.51
N THR A 149 -15.95 9.02 -12.19
CA THR A 149 -16.44 9.54 -10.91
C THR A 149 -17.75 10.27 -11.16
N LEU A 150 -18.55 10.48 -10.11
CA LEU A 150 -19.79 11.25 -10.25
C LEU A 150 -19.53 12.70 -10.65
N ASN A 151 -18.40 13.27 -10.23
CA ASN A 151 -17.97 14.62 -10.64
C ASN A 151 -17.90 14.76 -12.16
N ARG A 152 -17.35 13.77 -12.86
CA ARG A 152 -17.25 13.83 -14.33
C ARG A 152 -18.63 13.83 -14.98
N PHE A 153 -19.54 12.96 -14.53
CA PHE A 153 -20.93 12.96 -15.00
C PHE A 153 -21.67 14.24 -14.64
N ALA A 154 -21.43 14.79 -13.47
CA ALA A 154 -22.00 16.04 -13.01
C ALA A 154 -21.57 17.23 -13.90
N ARG A 155 -20.34 17.25 -14.42
CA ARG A 155 -19.90 18.26 -15.40
C ARG A 155 -20.63 18.10 -16.74
N MET A 156 -20.78 16.87 -17.22
CA MET A 156 -21.47 16.60 -18.49
C MET A 156 -22.96 17.00 -18.43
N TYR A 157 -23.65 16.66 -17.33
CA TYR A 157 -25.07 16.95 -17.18
C TYR A 157 -25.36 18.34 -16.60
N GLY A 158 -24.47 18.89 -15.78
CA GLY A 158 -24.61 20.23 -15.21
C GLY A 158 -24.76 21.30 -16.31
N LYS A 159 -23.93 21.20 -17.36
CA LYS A 159 -24.05 22.06 -18.56
C LYS A 159 -25.40 21.90 -19.26
N LYS A 160 -25.96 20.68 -19.31
CA LYS A 160 -27.26 20.39 -19.96
C LYS A 160 -28.47 20.86 -19.15
N PHE A 161 -28.41 20.76 -17.82
CA PHE A 161 -29.52 21.14 -16.93
C PHE A 161 -29.41 22.56 -16.36
N GLY A 162 -28.31 23.27 -16.61
CA GLY A 162 -28.04 24.57 -15.99
C GLY A 162 -27.85 24.47 -14.48
N ILE A 163 -27.35 23.33 -13.99
CA ILE A 163 -27.08 23.08 -12.57
C ILE A 163 -25.57 23.08 -12.36
N GLU A 164 -25.12 23.78 -11.33
CA GLU A 164 -23.72 23.79 -10.90
C GLU A 164 -23.21 22.35 -10.65
N PRO A 165 -22.00 21.98 -11.14
CA PRO A 165 -21.50 20.62 -11.04
C PRO A 165 -21.52 20.03 -9.63
N GLU A 166 -21.12 20.79 -8.60
CA GLU A 166 -21.13 20.30 -7.21
C GLU A 166 -22.53 19.91 -6.72
N LYS A 167 -23.54 20.73 -7.04
CA LYS A 167 -24.94 20.45 -6.71
C LYS A 167 -25.47 19.27 -7.53
N MET A 168 -25.02 19.14 -8.77
CA MET A 168 -25.39 18.02 -9.64
C MET A 168 -24.78 16.71 -9.11
N THR A 169 -23.53 16.70 -8.65
CA THR A 169 -22.89 15.53 -8.05
C THR A 169 -23.71 14.99 -6.88
N LYS A 170 -24.12 15.87 -5.95
CA LYS A 170 -24.97 15.50 -4.80
C LYS A 170 -26.33 14.93 -5.18
N ARG A 171 -26.84 15.25 -6.38
CA ARG A 171 -28.10 14.70 -6.90
C ARG A 171 -27.93 13.38 -7.63
N LEU A 172 -26.71 13.02 -8.05
CA LEU A 172 -26.44 11.80 -8.81
C LEU A 172 -26.31 10.56 -7.93
N TRP A 173 -26.17 10.71 -6.60
CA TRP A 173 -26.06 9.61 -5.65
C TRP A 173 -27.17 9.64 -4.59
N GLY A 174 -27.36 8.54 -3.85
CA GLY A 174 -28.33 8.47 -2.77
C GLY A 174 -29.77 8.37 -3.23
N ASP A 175 -30.70 8.68 -2.33
CA ASP A 175 -32.15 8.70 -2.56
C ASP A 175 -32.59 9.95 -3.32
N ASN A 176 -32.00 10.16 -4.49
CA ASN A 176 -32.38 11.19 -5.44
C ASN A 176 -32.98 10.51 -6.67
N PHE A 177 -34.22 10.84 -6.99
CA PHE A 177 -34.99 10.27 -8.09
C PHE A 177 -35.34 11.36 -9.11
N PHE A 178 -35.34 11.01 -10.39
CA PHE A 178 -35.69 11.90 -11.48
C PHE A 178 -36.84 11.32 -12.31
N ASN A 179 -37.91 12.08 -12.46
CA ASN A 179 -39.02 11.73 -13.34
C ASN A 179 -38.81 12.40 -14.70
N ARG A 180 -38.52 11.61 -15.75
CA ARG A 180 -38.30 12.15 -17.11
C ARG A 180 -39.52 12.84 -17.70
N LYS A 181 -40.74 12.39 -17.36
CA LYS A 181 -41.98 12.96 -17.91
C LYS A 181 -42.24 14.34 -17.32
N GLU A 182 -42.05 14.47 -16.01
CA GLU A 182 -42.30 15.71 -15.29
C GLU A 182 -41.08 16.64 -15.24
N LYS A 183 -39.89 16.13 -15.58
CA LYS A 183 -38.58 16.80 -15.43
C LYS A 183 -38.35 17.31 -14.00
N LYS A 184 -38.84 16.57 -13.00
CA LYS A 184 -38.76 16.92 -11.57
C LYS A 184 -37.86 15.96 -10.81
N TRP A 185 -37.16 16.53 -9.84
CA TRP A 185 -36.37 15.80 -8.84
C TRP A 185 -37.24 15.49 -7.62
N SER A 186 -37.06 14.32 -7.04
CA SER A 186 -37.74 13.88 -5.81
C SER A 186 -36.76 13.16 -4.90
N LYS A 187 -36.94 13.28 -3.59
CA LYS A 187 -36.22 12.48 -2.59
C LYS A 187 -36.88 11.14 -2.27
N LYS A 188 -38.09 10.92 -2.80
CA LYS A 188 -38.84 9.68 -2.64
C LYS A 188 -39.06 9.07 -4.00
N GLU A 189 -39.06 7.75 -4.03
CA GLU A 189 -39.46 7.00 -5.21
C GLU A 189 -40.91 7.37 -5.58
N SER A 190 -41.15 7.57 -6.88
CA SER A 190 -42.46 7.95 -7.41
C SER A 190 -42.74 7.13 -8.66
N LYS A 191 -44.03 6.93 -9.00
CA LYS A 191 -44.40 6.20 -10.22
C LYS A 191 -43.80 6.87 -11.46
N GLY A 192 -42.83 6.19 -12.09
CA GLY A 192 -42.12 6.68 -13.27
C GLY A 192 -40.87 7.53 -12.98
N GLY A 193 -40.51 7.71 -11.71
CA GLY A 193 -39.21 8.23 -11.31
C GLY A 193 -38.20 7.10 -11.16
N SER A 194 -37.00 7.28 -11.70
CA SER A 194 -35.86 6.37 -11.52
C SER A 194 -34.80 7.05 -10.69
N ARG A 195 -34.04 6.29 -9.91
CA ARG A 195 -32.89 6.82 -9.16
C ARG A 195 -31.92 7.50 -10.13
N ALA A 196 -31.39 8.65 -9.75
CA ALA A 196 -30.59 9.51 -10.60
C ALA A 196 -29.33 8.81 -11.10
N PHE A 197 -28.64 8.06 -10.24
CA PHE A 197 -27.50 7.23 -10.62
C PHE A 197 -27.89 6.24 -11.72
N CYS A 198 -28.96 5.48 -11.50
CA CYS A 198 -29.47 4.50 -12.44
C CYS A 198 -29.83 5.15 -13.79
N GLU A 199 -30.47 6.31 -13.74
CA GLU A 199 -31.01 7.00 -14.91
C GLU A 199 -29.95 7.70 -15.77
N PHE A 200 -29.01 8.39 -15.13
CA PHE A 200 -28.05 9.25 -15.79
C PHE A 200 -26.67 8.62 -15.93
N VAL A 201 -26.34 7.59 -15.16
CA VAL A 201 -25.01 6.95 -15.20
C VAL A 201 -25.13 5.55 -15.81
N ILE A 202 -25.87 4.65 -15.16
CA ILE A 202 -25.88 3.23 -15.52
C ILE A 202 -26.61 2.97 -16.83
N LYS A 203 -27.82 3.53 -17.04
CA LYS A 203 -28.59 3.30 -18.27
C LYS A 203 -27.86 3.74 -19.55
N PRO A 204 -27.22 4.92 -19.62
CA PRO A 204 -26.42 5.29 -20.78
C PRO A 204 -25.25 4.33 -21.06
N ILE A 205 -24.52 3.89 -20.02
CA ILE A 205 -23.44 2.91 -20.16
C ILE A 205 -23.98 1.57 -20.67
N LYS A 206 -25.04 1.04 -20.03
CA LYS A 206 -25.71 -0.20 -20.44
C LYS A 206 -26.17 -0.12 -21.90
N LYS A 207 -26.75 1.01 -22.31
CA LYS A 207 -27.22 1.20 -23.69
C LYS A 207 -26.08 1.22 -24.71
N ILE A 208 -24.96 1.88 -24.41
CA ILE A 208 -23.77 1.87 -25.27
C ILE A 208 -23.25 0.44 -25.41
N ILE A 209 -23.15 -0.30 -24.31
CA ILE A 209 -22.68 -1.69 -24.30
C ILE A 209 -23.61 -2.56 -25.15
N GLU A 210 -24.92 -2.50 -24.94
CA GLU A 210 -25.92 -3.27 -25.70
C GLU A 210 -25.83 -2.99 -27.21
N LEU A 211 -25.77 -1.72 -27.61
CA LEU A 211 -25.70 -1.33 -29.02
C LEU A 211 -24.39 -1.79 -29.68
N ALA A 212 -23.26 -1.66 -28.97
CA ALA A 212 -21.98 -2.12 -29.46
C ALA A 212 -21.91 -3.65 -29.57
N MET A 213 -22.40 -4.38 -28.56
CA MET A 213 -22.41 -5.84 -28.53
C MET A 213 -23.39 -6.47 -29.53
N SER A 214 -24.45 -5.75 -29.90
CA SER A 214 -25.43 -6.18 -30.92
C SER A 214 -25.10 -5.67 -32.33
N ASP A 215 -23.91 -5.10 -32.54
CA ASP A 215 -23.45 -4.53 -33.82
C ASP A 215 -24.41 -3.49 -34.45
N LYS A 216 -25.18 -2.78 -33.61
CA LYS A 216 -26.09 -1.70 -34.03
C LYS A 216 -25.35 -0.37 -34.18
N VAL A 217 -24.30 -0.35 -34.99
CA VAL A 217 -23.39 0.80 -35.18
C VAL A 217 -24.12 2.10 -35.54
N PRO A 218 -25.13 2.14 -36.44
CA PRO A 218 -25.82 3.38 -36.78
C PRO A 218 -26.58 4.01 -35.60
N GLU A 219 -27.24 3.18 -34.78
CA GLU A 219 -27.93 3.64 -33.57
C GLU A 219 -26.93 4.11 -32.51
N LEU A 220 -25.80 3.40 -32.38
CA LEU A 220 -24.71 3.78 -31.48
C LEU A 220 -24.13 5.14 -31.87
N GLU A 221 -23.82 5.37 -33.14
CA GLU A 221 -23.30 6.66 -33.62
C GLU A 221 -24.25 7.82 -33.32
N LYS A 222 -25.56 7.60 -33.49
CA LYS A 222 -26.58 8.59 -33.13
C LYS A 222 -26.53 8.93 -31.64
N LEU A 223 -26.39 7.92 -30.77
CA LEU A 223 -26.26 8.13 -29.33
C LEU A 223 -24.96 8.86 -28.98
N LEU A 224 -23.83 8.45 -29.55
CA LEU A 224 -22.51 9.05 -29.31
C LEU A 224 -22.45 10.52 -29.73
N THR A 225 -23.14 10.89 -30.81
CA THR A 225 -23.27 12.29 -31.24
C THR A 225 -23.95 13.15 -30.18
N THR A 226 -24.95 12.63 -29.45
CA THR A 226 -25.61 13.37 -28.35
C THR A 226 -24.75 13.52 -27.08
N LEU A 227 -23.69 12.73 -27.00
CA LEU A 227 -22.69 12.76 -25.94
C LEU A 227 -21.41 13.50 -26.36
N ASP A 228 -21.40 14.09 -27.56
CA ASP A 228 -20.25 14.78 -28.16
C ASP A 228 -19.01 13.88 -28.34
N ILE A 229 -19.23 12.61 -28.67
CA ILE A 229 -18.17 11.62 -28.92
C ILE A 229 -18.10 11.34 -30.41
N LYS A 230 -16.90 11.49 -31.00
CA LYS A 230 -16.64 11.22 -32.41
C LYS A 230 -15.81 9.94 -32.58
N LEU A 231 -16.31 9.03 -33.43
CA LEU A 231 -15.59 7.83 -33.84
C LEU A 231 -14.79 8.10 -35.12
N THR A 232 -13.54 7.63 -35.13
CA THR A 232 -12.68 7.62 -36.33
C THR A 232 -13.12 6.51 -37.28
N THR A 233 -12.61 6.51 -38.51
CA THR A 233 -12.88 5.44 -39.49
C THR A 233 -12.48 4.08 -38.93
N ASP A 234 -11.28 3.96 -38.36
CA ASP A 234 -10.77 2.73 -37.75
C ASP A 234 -11.64 2.25 -36.57
N ASP A 235 -12.15 3.19 -35.75
CA ASP A 235 -13.04 2.82 -34.65
C ASP A 235 -14.34 2.17 -35.18
N LYS A 236 -14.84 2.64 -36.32
CA LYS A 236 -16.06 2.13 -36.96
C LYS A 236 -15.88 0.78 -37.62
N GLU A 237 -14.66 0.31 -37.81
CA GLU A 237 -14.39 -1.05 -38.30
C GLU A 237 -14.42 -2.08 -37.18
N LEU A 238 -14.20 -1.65 -35.93
CA LEU A 238 -14.32 -2.51 -34.77
C LEU A 238 -15.77 -2.99 -34.60
N ARG A 239 -15.93 -4.20 -34.04
CA ARG A 239 -17.22 -4.82 -33.75
C ARG A 239 -17.26 -5.28 -32.30
N GLN A 240 -18.46 -5.45 -31.75
CA GLN A 240 -18.70 -6.07 -30.44
C GLN A 240 -17.77 -5.56 -29.31
N LYS A 241 -17.06 -6.46 -28.61
CA LYS A 241 -16.19 -6.13 -27.47
C LYS A 241 -15.11 -5.09 -27.82
N PRO A 242 -14.33 -5.23 -28.92
CA PRO A 242 -13.40 -4.19 -29.37
C PRO A 242 -14.05 -2.81 -29.55
N LEU A 243 -15.22 -2.74 -30.20
CA LEU A 243 -15.94 -1.48 -30.41
C LEU A 243 -16.42 -0.88 -29.09
N MET A 244 -17.07 -1.69 -28.25
CA MET A 244 -17.52 -1.30 -26.92
C MET A 244 -16.36 -0.72 -26.09
N LYS A 245 -15.24 -1.44 -26.04
CA LYS A 245 -14.04 -1.02 -25.32
C LYS A 245 -13.56 0.35 -25.81
N ARG A 246 -13.40 0.53 -27.13
CA ARG A 246 -12.91 1.77 -27.72
C ARG A 246 -13.86 2.95 -27.45
N VAL A 247 -15.17 2.74 -27.57
CA VAL A 247 -16.19 3.76 -27.31
C VAL A 247 -16.15 4.21 -25.85
N LEU A 248 -16.12 3.26 -24.91
CA LEU A 248 -16.08 3.58 -23.48
C LEU A 248 -14.75 4.24 -23.07
N GLN A 249 -13.62 3.84 -23.66
CA GLN A 249 -12.34 4.51 -23.44
C GLN A 249 -12.35 5.97 -23.91
N LYS A 250 -13.02 6.27 -25.03
CA LYS A 250 -13.15 7.65 -25.52
C LYS A 250 -14.10 8.49 -24.67
N TRP A 251 -15.17 7.89 -24.17
CA TRP A 251 -16.17 8.61 -23.38
C TRP A 251 -15.75 8.80 -21.92
N LEU A 252 -15.26 7.72 -21.29
CA LEU A 252 -14.93 7.60 -19.88
C LEU A 252 -13.50 7.09 -19.69
N PRO A 253 -12.47 7.84 -20.16
CA PRO A 253 -11.08 7.41 -20.06
C PRO A 253 -10.68 7.21 -18.60
N ALA A 254 -10.11 6.04 -18.29
CA ALA A 254 -9.80 5.64 -16.92
C ALA A 254 -8.69 6.48 -16.28
N ASP A 255 -7.65 6.80 -17.04
CA ASP A 255 -6.54 7.66 -16.63
C ASP A 255 -7.07 9.02 -16.15
N GLN A 256 -7.95 9.64 -16.94
CA GLN A 256 -8.52 10.94 -16.59
C GLN A 256 -9.41 10.85 -15.33
N ALA A 257 -10.19 9.78 -15.14
CA ALA A 257 -11.05 9.66 -13.97
C ALA A 257 -10.25 9.38 -12.68
N LEU A 258 -9.30 8.46 -12.75
CA LEU A 258 -8.54 8.01 -11.58
C LEU A 258 -7.46 9.02 -11.19
N LEU A 259 -6.71 9.57 -12.15
CA LEU A 259 -5.64 10.54 -11.84
C LEU A 259 -6.23 11.88 -11.37
N GLU A 260 -7.34 12.33 -11.95
CA GLU A 260 -8.07 13.51 -11.45
C GLU A 260 -8.54 13.29 -10.01
N MET A 261 -9.13 12.13 -9.70
CA MET A 261 -9.55 11.79 -8.34
C MET A 261 -8.37 11.79 -7.36
N MET A 262 -7.24 11.19 -7.74
CA MET A 262 -6.04 11.17 -6.91
C MET A 262 -5.53 12.58 -6.63
N ILE A 263 -5.42 13.44 -7.65
CA ILE A 263 -4.94 14.83 -7.49
C ILE A 263 -5.87 15.66 -6.58
N LEU A 264 -7.18 15.46 -6.69
CA LEU A 264 -8.16 16.25 -5.94
C LEU A 264 -8.30 15.84 -4.47
N TYR A 265 -8.13 14.55 -4.17
CA TYR A 265 -8.53 14.00 -2.87
C TYR A 265 -7.40 13.34 -2.09
N LEU A 266 -6.26 13.01 -2.71
CA LEU A 266 -5.07 12.57 -1.99
C LEU A 266 -4.19 13.76 -1.61
N PRO A 267 -3.57 13.73 -0.42
CA PRO A 267 -2.73 14.83 0.04
C PRO A 267 -1.42 14.90 -0.75
N SER A 268 -0.92 16.12 -0.95
CA SER A 268 0.44 16.32 -1.44
C SER A 268 1.46 15.85 -0.39
N PRO A 269 2.70 15.48 -0.78
CA PRO A 269 3.76 15.17 0.17
C PRO A 269 4.02 16.27 1.21
N ALA A 270 3.88 17.54 0.83
CA ALA A 270 4.06 18.68 1.72
C ALA A 270 2.97 18.77 2.80
N THR A 271 1.75 18.29 2.49
CA THR A 271 0.64 18.25 3.44
C THR A 271 0.66 16.96 4.27
N ALA A 272 0.95 15.83 3.63
CA ALA A 272 1.02 14.53 4.30
C ALA A 272 2.11 14.48 5.37
N GLN A 273 3.31 14.99 5.08
CA GLN A 273 4.42 14.91 6.03
C GLN A 273 4.18 15.69 7.33
N LYS A 274 3.32 16.72 7.33
CA LYS A 274 3.00 17.51 8.53
C LYS A 274 2.41 16.66 9.65
N TYR A 275 1.53 15.72 9.29
CA TYR A 275 0.84 14.84 10.25
C TYR A 275 1.44 13.43 10.31
N ARG A 276 2.46 13.12 9.49
CA ARG A 276 3.13 11.81 9.50
C ARG A 276 4.52 11.84 10.14
N VAL A 277 5.13 13.00 10.33
CA VAL A 277 6.48 13.10 10.90
C VAL A 277 6.58 12.43 12.28
N ASP A 278 5.56 12.54 13.11
CA ASP A 278 5.48 11.95 14.46
C ASP A 278 5.39 10.41 14.43
N THR A 279 4.71 9.85 13.44
CA THR A 279 4.64 8.40 13.24
C THR A 279 5.89 7.86 12.57
N LEU A 280 6.55 8.63 11.70
CA LEU A 280 7.68 8.16 10.90
C LEU A 280 9.06 8.33 11.56
N TYR A 281 9.31 9.40 12.31
CA TYR A 281 10.64 9.74 12.82
C TYR A 281 10.85 9.23 14.27
N GLU A 282 12.03 8.72 14.58
CA GLU A 282 12.36 8.26 15.95
C GLU A 282 12.95 9.36 16.85
N GLY A 283 13.47 10.44 16.25
CA GLY A 283 14.11 11.52 16.98
C GLY A 283 13.13 12.54 17.58
N PRO A 284 13.64 13.54 18.31
CA PRO A 284 12.85 14.63 18.86
C PRO A 284 12.13 15.42 17.77
N LEU A 285 10.85 15.76 17.99
CA LEU A 285 10.02 16.45 16.98
C LEU A 285 10.35 17.93 16.81
N ASP A 286 11.17 18.49 17.68
CA ASP A 286 11.69 19.86 17.65
C ASP A 286 13.08 19.96 16.99
N ASP A 287 13.68 18.84 16.57
CA ASP A 287 14.97 18.87 15.90
C ASP A 287 14.87 19.35 14.44
N THR A 288 16.05 19.59 13.83
CA THR A 288 16.16 20.10 12.46
C THR A 288 15.65 19.11 11.42
N CYS A 289 15.83 17.81 11.63
CA CYS A 289 15.39 16.76 10.71
C CYS A 289 13.86 16.62 10.72
N ALA A 290 13.26 16.54 11.91
CA ALA A 290 11.81 16.50 12.09
C ALA A 290 11.15 17.75 11.49
N THR A 291 11.73 18.93 11.71
CA THR A 291 11.22 20.17 11.12
C THR A 291 11.32 20.16 9.60
N ALA A 292 12.44 19.68 9.03
CA ALA A 292 12.62 19.58 7.59
C ALA A 292 11.69 18.55 6.93
N ILE A 293 11.46 17.40 7.57
CA ILE A 293 10.47 16.39 7.15
C ILE A 293 9.07 17.03 7.18
N ARG A 294 8.67 17.63 8.31
CA ARG A 294 7.36 18.26 8.49
C ARG A 294 7.05 19.28 7.40
N ASN A 295 8.04 20.05 7.00
CA ASN A 295 7.90 21.10 5.99
C ASN A 295 8.12 20.58 4.55
N CYS A 296 8.52 19.32 4.38
CA CYS A 296 8.93 18.76 3.10
C CYS A 296 9.96 19.70 2.42
N ASP A 297 10.99 20.11 3.17
CA ASP A 297 11.95 21.15 2.74
C ASP A 297 13.06 20.55 1.85
N PRO A 298 13.18 20.97 0.57
CA PRO A 298 14.21 20.47 -0.34
C PRO A 298 15.63 20.95 0.00
N ASN A 299 15.76 22.00 0.82
CA ASN A 299 17.04 22.58 1.24
C ASN A 299 17.42 22.20 2.68
N GLY A 300 16.56 21.47 3.39
CA GLY A 300 16.85 20.95 4.72
C GLY A 300 17.82 19.75 4.69
N PRO A 301 18.15 19.18 5.88
CA PRO A 301 18.93 17.95 5.96
C PRO A 301 18.30 16.83 5.14
N LEU A 302 19.13 16.03 4.47
CA LEU A 302 18.65 14.87 3.74
C LEU A 302 18.09 13.85 4.73
N MET A 303 16.82 13.48 4.56
CA MET A 303 16.21 12.33 5.21
C MET A 303 15.53 11.48 4.16
N LEU A 304 16.04 10.27 3.95
CA LEU A 304 15.56 9.34 2.94
C LEU A 304 15.33 7.98 3.57
N TYR A 305 14.23 7.32 3.24
CA TYR A 305 13.97 5.95 3.66
C TYR A 305 14.03 5.00 2.48
N ILE A 306 14.84 3.95 2.59
CA ILE A 306 14.83 2.81 1.66
C ILE A 306 13.85 1.78 2.21
N SER A 307 12.79 1.51 1.44
CA SER A 307 11.78 0.52 1.80
C SER A 307 12.02 -0.85 1.16
N LYS A 308 12.75 -0.90 0.05
CA LYS A 308 12.95 -2.15 -0.69
C LYS A 308 14.22 -2.15 -1.54
N MET A 309 14.80 -3.34 -1.72
CA MET A 309 15.85 -3.59 -2.71
C MET A 309 15.25 -4.22 -3.97
N VAL A 310 15.37 -3.54 -5.11
CA VAL A 310 14.86 -4.00 -6.41
C VAL A 310 16.00 -4.64 -7.20
N PRO A 311 15.86 -5.88 -7.70
CA PRO A 311 16.87 -6.48 -8.56
C PRO A 311 17.09 -5.64 -9.83
N SER A 312 18.34 -5.38 -10.17
CA SER A 312 18.68 -4.72 -11.43
C SER A 312 18.78 -5.74 -12.57
N SER A 313 18.65 -5.28 -13.82
CA SER A 313 18.99 -6.07 -15.01
C SER A 313 20.47 -6.46 -15.04
N ASP A 314 21.34 -5.68 -14.42
CA ASP A 314 22.74 -6.02 -14.21
C ASP A 314 22.84 -7.14 -13.17
N LYS A 315 23.20 -8.35 -13.64
CA LYS A 315 23.29 -9.56 -12.81
C LYS A 315 24.09 -9.29 -11.53
N GLY A 316 23.42 -9.48 -10.39
CA GLY A 316 24.04 -9.40 -9.06
C GLY A 316 23.93 -8.05 -8.36
N ARG A 317 23.40 -7.00 -9.01
CA ARG A 317 23.22 -5.69 -8.38
C ARG A 317 21.78 -5.42 -7.99
N PHE A 318 21.61 -4.64 -6.93
CA PHE A 318 20.31 -4.15 -6.48
C PHE A 318 20.24 -2.63 -6.54
N ILE A 319 19.03 -2.13 -6.81
CA ILE A 319 18.66 -0.73 -6.70
C ILE A 319 17.95 -0.57 -5.36
N ALA A 320 18.47 0.30 -4.50
CA ALA A 320 17.79 0.66 -3.27
C ALA A 320 16.65 1.63 -3.59
N TYR A 321 15.41 1.19 -3.46
CA TYR A 321 14.21 1.97 -3.76
C TYR A 321 13.60 2.54 -2.49
N GLY A 322 13.26 3.82 -2.53
CA GLY A 322 12.80 4.54 -1.37
C GLY A 322 12.20 5.90 -1.69
N ARG A 323 12.07 6.72 -0.66
CA ARG A 323 11.54 8.09 -0.76
C ARG A 323 12.41 9.08 0.00
N VAL A 324 12.57 10.26 -0.59
CA VAL A 324 13.17 11.44 0.04
C VAL A 324 12.07 12.17 0.83
N PHE A 325 12.21 12.27 2.14
CA PHE A 325 11.27 12.98 3.02
C PHE A 325 11.68 14.46 3.20
N SER A 326 12.99 14.72 3.36
CA SER A 326 13.55 16.08 3.37
C SER A 326 14.88 16.14 2.64
N GLY A 327 15.29 17.35 2.25
CA GLY A 327 16.50 17.61 1.48
C GLY A 327 16.40 17.16 0.03
N THR A 328 17.56 17.08 -0.62
CA THR A 328 17.68 16.64 -2.02
C THR A 328 18.82 15.65 -2.14
N VAL A 329 18.54 14.46 -2.68
CA VAL A 329 19.57 13.44 -2.91
C VAL A 329 20.20 13.63 -4.28
N ARG A 330 21.53 13.50 -4.39
CA ARG A 330 22.30 13.67 -5.63
C ARG A 330 23.24 12.51 -5.92
N SER A 331 23.51 12.28 -7.20
CA SER A 331 24.60 11.39 -7.61
C SER A 331 25.95 11.90 -7.09
N GLY A 332 26.77 11.01 -6.54
CA GLY A 332 28.07 11.33 -5.91
C GLY A 332 27.98 11.79 -4.45
N GLN A 333 26.78 12.08 -3.92
CA GLN A 333 26.62 12.58 -2.56
C GLN A 333 27.03 11.53 -1.53
N LYS A 334 27.81 11.96 -0.53
CA LYS A 334 28.19 11.14 0.62
C LYS A 334 27.06 11.13 1.63
N VAL A 335 26.59 9.94 1.99
CA VAL A 335 25.48 9.74 2.93
C VAL A 335 25.84 8.74 4.01
N ARG A 336 25.26 8.94 5.19
CA ARG A 336 25.22 7.98 6.29
C ARG A 336 24.03 7.05 6.05
N ILE A 337 24.26 5.76 6.19
CA ILE A 337 23.29 4.68 6.02
C ILE A 337 23.10 4.08 7.41
N MET A 338 21.93 4.33 8.00
CA MET A 338 21.48 3.77 9.27
C MET A 338 20.61 2.55 8.96
N GLY A 339 21.13 1.36 9.26
CA GLY A 339 20.38 0.12 9.09
C GLY A 339 19.27 -0.04 10.14
N PRO A 340 18.43 -1.08 10.02
CA PRO A 340 17.26 -1.26 10.88
C PRO A 340 17.59 -1.42 12.37
N ASN A 341 18.80 -1.88 12.71
CA ASN A 341 19.21 -2.08 14.11
C ASN A 341 20.14 -0.96 14.60
N TYR A 342 20.24 0.14 13.85
CA TYR A 342 21.02 1.30 14.26
C TYR A 342 20.41 1.92 15.52
N VAL A 343 21.28 2.28 16.46
CA VAL A 343 20.92 3.02 17.66
C VAL A 343 21.70 4.33 17.63
N PRO A 344 21.05 5.50 17.80
CA PRO A 344 21.74 6.79 17.83
C PRO A 344 22.96 6.79 18.77
N GLY A 345 24.09 7.27 18.26
CA GLY A 345 25.37 7.28 18.98
C GLY A 345 26.20 5.98 18.86
N SER A 346 25.63 4.91 18.31
CA SER A 346 26.36 3.67 18.02
C SER A 346 27.07 3.70 16.67
N LYS A 347 28.11 2.88 16.51
CA LYS A 347 28.71 2.57 15.19
C LYS A 347 28.16 1.26 14.60
N LYS A 348 27.36 0.52 15.35
CA LYS A 348 26.73 -0.73 14.91
C LYS A 348 25.64 -0.39 13.88
N ASP A 349 25.63 -1.13 12.78
CA ASP A 349 24.66 -0.97 11.68
C ASP A 349 24.67 0.44 11.06
N LEU A 350 25.84 1.08 11.07
CA LEU A 350 26.09 2.40 10.46
C LEU A 350 27.17 2.28 9.39
N SER A 351 26.90 2.79 8.20
CA SER A 351 27.87 2.87 7.10
C SER A 351 27.87 4.26 6.48
N VAL A 352 29.02 4.71 5.95
CA VAL A 352 29.11 5.99 5.25
C VAL A 352 29.66 5.75 3.85
N LYS A 353 28.86 6.08 2.82
CA LYS A 353 29.17 5.77 1.43
C LYS A 353 28.66 6.84 0.48
N ASN A 354 29.23 6.85 -0.73
CA ASN A 354 28.78 7.74 -1.79
C ASN A 354 27.72 7.04 -2.62
N ILE A 355 26.66 7.77 -2.95
CA ILE A 355 25.64 7.33 -3.90
C ILE A 355 26.27 7.36 -5.29
N GLN A 356 26.22 6.25 -6.03
CA GLN A 356 26.82 6.22 -7.37
C GLN A 356 25.92 6.89 -8.40
N ARG A 357 24.63 6.55 -8.39
CA ARG A 357 23.62 7.11 -9.30
C ARG A 357 22.25 7.21 -8.64
N THR A 358 21.50 8.23 -9.03
CA THR A 358 20.09 8.45 -8.73
C THR A 358 19.23 8.13 -9.96
N LEU A 359 18.14 7.40 -9.76
CA LEU A 359 17.25 6.89 -10.81
C LEU A 359 15.79 7.24 -10.51
N LEU A 360 15.03 7.56 -11.56
CA LEU A 360 13.57 7.52 -11.57
C LEU A 360 13.09 6.13 -12.01
N MET A 361 12.13 5.57 -11.28
CA MET A 361 11.56 4.26 -11.57
C MET A 361 10.32 4.41 -12.47
N MET A 362 10.39 3.86 -13.69
CA MET A 362 9.34 3.91 -14.72
C MET A 362 8.84 2.49 -15.03
N GLY A 363 8.50 1.72 -14.00
CA GLY A 363 8.11 0.32 -14.12
C GLY A 363 9.27 -0.56 -14.61
N ARG A 364 9.25 -0.91 -15.90
CA ARG A 364 10.30 -1.74 -16.53
C ARG A 364 11.54 -0.95 -16.94
N ARG A 365 11.43 0.38 -17.05
CA ARG A 365 12.53 1.28 -17.43
C ARG A 365 13.00 2.05 -16.20
N THR A 366 14.28 2.39 -16.16
CA THR A 366 14.87 3.30 -15.18
C THR A 366 15.54 4.44 -15.90
N ASP A 367 15.26 5.67 -15.51
CA ASP A 367 15.86 6.86 -16.10
C ASP A 367 16.83 7.49 -15.10
N ALA A 368 18.08 7.71 -15.50
CA ALA A 368 19.07 8.35 -14.64
C ALA A 368 18.80 9.85 -14.55
N VAL A 369 18.90 10.37 -13.32
CA VAL A 369 18.70 11.80 -13.02
C VAL A 369 19.82 12.29 -12.12
N ASP A 370 20.17 13.57 -12.17
CA ASP A 370 21.26 14.14 -11.36
C ASP A 370 20.88 14.26 -9.88
N SER A 371 19.60 14.52 -9.60
CA SER A 371 19.08 14.70 -8.26
C SER A 371 17.59 14.48 -8.13
N VAL A 372 17.15 14.10 -6.94
CA VAL A 372 15.73 13.93 -6.60
C VAL A 372 15.43 14.68 -5.29
N PRO A 373 14.53 15.68 -5.30
CA PRO A 373 14.16 16.42 -4.08
C PRO A 373 13.15 15.65 -3.24
N CYS A 374 12.96 16.09 -2.00
CA CYS A 374 11.94 15.62 -1.07
C CYS A 374 10.53 15.54 -1.70
N GLY A 375 9.73 14.61 -1.17
CA GLY A 375 8.40 14.26 -1.68
C GLY A 375 8.40 13.23 -2.81
N ASN A 376 9.54 12.97 -3.45
CA ASN A 376 9.64 12.01 -4.55
C ASN A 376 10.21 10.66 -4.13
N THR A 377 9.81 9.61 -4.86
CA THR A 377 10.46 8.30 -4.78
C THR A 377 11.72 8.28 -5.65
N VAL A 378 12.69 7.44 -5.27
CA VAL A 378 14.00 7.38 -5.92
C VAL A 378 14.57 5.96 -5.88
N GLY A 379 15.25 5.58 -6.95
CA GLY A 379 16.14 4.42 -6.97
C GLY A 379 17.61 4.86 -6.82
N LEU A 380 18.35 4.22 -5.93
CA LEU A 380 19.77 4.50 -5.68
C LEU A 380 20.64 3.30 -6.04
N VAL A 381 21.76 3.57 -6.71
CA VAL A 381 22.76 2.56 -7.08
C VAL A 381 24.01 2.71 -6.22
N GLY A 382 24.63 1.58 -5.86
CA GLY A 382 25.89 1.51 -5.14
C GLY A 382 25.78 1.32 -3.62
N LEU A 383 24.58 1.02 -3.12
CA LEU A 383 24.28 0.86 -1.68
C LEU A 383 23.92 -0.59 -1.30
N ASP A 384 23.91 -1.50 -2.28
CA ASP A 384 23.44 -2.89 -2.17
C ASP A 384 24.27 -3.77 -1.23
N HIS A 385 25.52 -3.42 -0.98
CA HIS A 385 26.35 -4.10 0.02
C HIS A 385 26.08 -3.65 1.46
N PHE A 386 25.48 -2.48 1.65
CA PHE A 386 25.31 -1.85 2.98
C PHE A 386 23.86 -1.92 3.47
N ILE A 387 22.91 -2.08 2.55
CA ILE A 387 21.48 -2.20 2.86
C ILE A 387 21.04 -3.63 2.57
N VAL A 388 20.48 -4.29 3.59
CA VAL A 388 19.94 -5.64 3.43
C VAL A 388 18.48 -5.59 2.99
N LYS A 389 17.60 -4.91 3.75
CA LYS A 389 16.15 -4.84 3.48
C LYS A 389 15.65 -3.41 3.41
N SER A 390 15.89 -2.66 4.48
CA SER A 390 15.52 -1.25 4.63
C SER A 390 16.62 -0.48 5.35
N GLY A 391 16.52 0.83 5.35
CA GLY A 391 17.43 1.70 6.07
C GLY A 391 17.12 3.17 5.86
N THR A 392 17.57 4.00 6.79
CA THR A 392 17.46 5.46 6.71
C THR A 392 18.77 6.05 6.24
N LEU A 393 18.70 6.98 5.28
CA LEU A 393 19.84 7.71 4.76
C LEU A 393 19.75 9.17 5.18
N SER A 394 20.88 9.73 5.62
CA SER A 394 21.00 11.15 5.93
C SER A 394 22.40 11.68 5.63
N ASP A 395 22.52 12.99 5.42
CA ASP A 395 23.78 13.72 5.35
C ASP A 395 24.15 14.41 6.67
N LEU A 396 23.27 14.40 7.67
CA LEU A 396 23.51 14.96 9.00
C LEU A 396 23.99 13.87 9.98
N GLU A 397 24.94 14.22 10.86
CA GLU A 397 25.52 13.28 11.83
C GLU A 397 24.58 13.00 13.01
N GLU A 398 23.86 14.01 13.45
CA GLU A 398 22.92 13.99 14.57
C GLU A 398 21.54 13.44 14.20
N ALA A 399 21.33 13.03 12.94
CA ALA A 399 20.06 12.49 12.48
C ALA A 399 19.70 11.18 13.19
N PHE A 400 18.42 11.07 13.58
CA PHE A 400 17.84 9.83 14.06
C PHE A 400 17.28 9.02 12.88
N PRO A 401 17.19 7.69 12.98
CA PRO A 401 16.57 6.89 11.93
C PRO A 401 15.06 7.15 11.84
N LEU A 402 14.48 6.88 10.69
CA LEU A 402 13.03 6.70 10.56
C LEU A 402 12.67 5.32 11.13
N LYS A 403 11.48 5.20 11.74
CA LYS A 403 11.00 3.97 12.35
C LYS A 403 11.04 2.83 11.36
N ASN A 404 11.33 1.62 11.84
CA ASN A 404 11.23 0.44 10.99
C ASN A 404 9.78 0.10 10.63
N MET A 405 9.62 -0.71 9.58
CA MET A 405 8.33 -1.26 9.19
C MET A 405 7.96 -2.41 10.14
N LYS A 406 6.73 -2.39 10.68
CA LYS A 406 6.16 -3.53 11.38
C LYS A 406 5.42 -4.39 10.36
N TYR A 407 5.90 -5.60 10.12
CA TYR A 407 5.19 -6.55 9.24
C TYR A 407 4.02 -7.16 10.01
N SER A 408 2.84 -7.18 9.41
CA SER A 408 1.66 -7.82 10.01
C SER A 408 1.70 -9.34 9.95
N VAL A 409 2.63 -9.90 9.17
CA VAL A 409 2.77 -11.34 8.95
C VAL A 409 4.20 -11.76 9.27
N SER A 410 4.34 -12.91 9.92
CA SER A 410 5.62 -13.55 10.20
C SER A 410 5.88 -14.69 9.21
N PRO A 411 7.14 -15.01 8.89
CA PRO A 411 7.46 -16.14 8.03
C PRO A 411 7.31 -17.45 8.80
N VAL A 412 6.15 -18.11 8.68
CA VAL A 412 5.78 -19.30 9.48
C VAL A 412 6.05 -20.62 8.76
N VAL A 413 5.98 -20.63 7.43
CA VAL A 413 6.21 -21.83 6.61
C VAL A 413 7.68 -21.91 6.24
N ARG A 414 8.30 -23.08 6.45
CA ARG A 414 9.73 -23.33 6.26
C ARG A 414 9.94 -24.50 5.30
N VAL A 415 10.94 -24.38 4.44
CA VAL A 415 11.42 -25.47 3.55
C VAL A 415 12.94 -25.54 3.61
N ALA A 416 13.49 -26.76 3.70
CA ALA A 416 14.91 -26.99 3.50
C ALA A 416 15.22 -27.03 2.00
N VAL A 417 16.33 -26.41 1.61
CA VAL A 417 16.81 -26.33 0.23
C VAL A 417 18.25 -26.80 0.12
N GLU A 418 18.51 -27.66 -0.86
CA GLU A 418 19.86 -28.12 -1.19
C GLU A 418 20.07 -28.03 -2.71
N PRO A 419 21.30 -27.78 -3.19
CA PRO A 419 21.54 -27.81 -4.62
C PRO A 419 21.52 -29.26 -5.10
N LYS A 420 20.91 -29.55 -6.25
CA LYS A 420 20.89 -30.91 -6.81
C LYS A 420 22.30 -31.42 -7.13
N ASN A 421 23.17 -30.50 -7.55
CA ASN A 421 24.60 -30.74 -7.74
C ASN A 421 25.38 -30.08 -6.58
N PRO A 422 26.17 -30.83 -5.80
CA PRO A 422 26.94 -30.27 -4.68
C PRO A 422 27.91 -29.14 -5.08
N SER A 423 28.39 -29.12 -6.33
CA SER A 423 29.25 -28.05 -6.87
C SER A 423 28.56 -26.68 -6.97
N ASP A 424 27.22 -26.65 -6.96
CA ASP A 424 26.44 -25.41 -7.01
C ASP A 424 26.16 -24.82 -5.61
N LEU A 425 26.67 -25.42 -4.53
CA LEU A 425 26.51 -24.90 -3.16
C LEU A 425 26.93 -23.43 -3.01
N PRO A 426 28.06 -22.95 -3.58
CA PRO A 426 28.40 -21.54 -3.52
C PRO A 426 27.36 -20.63 -4.19
N LYS A 427 26.70 -21.11 -5.27
CA LYS A 427 25.62 -20.38 -5.94
C LYS A 427 24.37 -20.36 -5.08
N LEU A 428 24.05 -21.44 -4.38
CA LEU A 428 22.92 -21.49 -3.45
C LEU A 428 23.13 -20.50 -2.31
N VAL A 429 24.29 -20.51 -1.66
CA VAL A 429 24.58 -19.59 -0.53
C VAL A 429 24.50 -18.12 -0.97
N GLU A 430 25.05 -17.78 -2.12
CA GLU A 430 24.94 -16.41 -2.66
C GLU A 430 23.50 -16.09 -3.09
N GLY A 431 22.81 -17.06 -3.69
CA GLY A 431 21.42 -16.93 -4.11
C GLY A 431 20.48 -16.67 -2.92
N LEU A 432 20.67 -17.38 -1.82
CA LEU A 432 19.92 -17.20 -0.57
C LEU A 432 20.14 -15.82 0.05
N LYS A 433 21.38 -15.28 -0.01
CA LYS A 433 21.66 -13.90 0.42
C LYS A 433 20.94 -12.89 -0.46
N ARG A 434 20.91 -13.10 -1.78
CA ARG A 434 20.21 -12.23 -2.73
C ARG A 434 18.69 -12.29 -2.56
N LEU A 435 18.15 -13.48 -2.32
CA LEU A 435 16.71 -13.69 -2.03
C LEU A 435 16.29 -12.92 -0.78
N ALA A 436 17.04 -13.08 0.32
CA ALA A 436 16.76 -12.37 1.59
C ALA A 436 16.87 -10.84 1.49
N LYS A 437 17.59 -10.31 0.48
CA LYS A 437 17.61 -8.88 0.18
C LYS A 437 16.42 -8.45 -0.67
N SER A 438 16.02 -9.27 -1.65
CA SER A 438 14.94 -8.94 -2.58
C SER A 438 13.56 -8.97 -1.91
N ASP A 439 13.34 -9.89 -0.98
CA ASP A 439 12.05 -10.04 -0.29
C ASP A 439 12.16 -9.58 1.17
N PRO A 440 11.33 -8.60 1.59
CA PRO A 440 11.41 -8.06 2.95
C PRO A 440 11.08 -9.07 4.05
N LEU A 441 10.25 -10.09 3.78
CA LEU A 441 9.76 -11.03 4.78
C LEU A 441 10.55 -12.34 4.80
N VAL A 442 11.11 -12.77 3.66
CA VAL A 442 11.88 -14.01 3.60
C VAL A 442 13.03 -14.01 4.61
N GLN A 443 13.19 -15.15 5.29
CA GLN A 443 14.34 -15.44 6.12
C GLN A 443 15.08 -16.64 5.55
N THR A 444 16.41 -16.53 5.46
CA THR A 444 17.29 -17.62 5.08
C THR A 444 18.18 -17.96 6.26
N ILE A 445 18.10 -19.19 6.71
CA ILE A 445 18.75 -19.68 7.94
C ILE A 445 19.63 -20.86 7.56
N MET A 446 20.82 -20.95 8.14
CA MET A 446 21.63 -22.16 8.10
C MET A 446 21.54 -22.79 9.48
N GLU A 447 20.99 -24.00 9.57
CA GLU A 447 20.88 -24.73 10.82
C GLU A 447 22.21 -25.36 11.22
N GLU A 448 22.34 -25.78 12.48
CA GLU A 448 23.55 -26.44 13.00
C GLU A 448 23.85 -27.76 12.28
N SER A 449 22.83 -28.40 11.71
CA SER A 449 22.93 -29.58 10.84
C SER A 449 23.65 -29.29 9.51
N GLY A 450 23.79 -28.02 9.13
CA GLY A 450 24.27 -27.59 7.83
C GLY A 450 23.18 -27.42 6.77
N GLU A 451 21.91 -27.69 7.12
CA GLU A 451 20.78 -27.48 6.21
C GLU A 451 20.49 -25.99 6.01
N HIS A 452 20.19 -25.62 4.76
CA HIS A 452 19.73 -24.27 4.43
C HIS A 452 18.22 -24.25 4.41
N VAL A 453 17.62 -23.39 5.22
CA VAL A 453 16.17 -23.26 5.35
C VAL A 453 15.71 -21.90 4.85
N ILE A 454 14.64 -21.89 4.05
CA ILE A 454 13.91 -20.69 3.64
C ILE A 454 12.60 -20.66 4.40
N ALA A 455 12.32 -19.54 5.06
CA ALA A 455 11.05 -19.27 5.71
C ALA A 455 10.30 -18.14 4.98
N GLY A 456 9.00 -18.34 4.75
CA GLY A 456 8.10 -17.39 4.08
C GLY A 456 6.73 -17.33 4.75
N ALA A 457 5.88 -16.41 4.29
CA ALA A 457 4.52 -16.20 4.84
C ALA A 457 3.61 -17.43 4.68
N GLY A 458 3.70 -18.08 3.52
CA GLY A 458 2.75 -19.09 3.07
C GLY A 458 3.32 -19.90 1.92
N GLU A 459 2.53 -20.84 1.42
CA GLU A 459 2.93 -21.78 0.37
C GLU A 459 3.19 -21.06 -0.97
N LEU A 460 2.27 -20.18 -1.39
CA LEU A 460 2.43 -19.42 -2.63
C LEU A 460 3.62 -18.47 -2.55
N HIS A 461 3.84 -17.84 -1.39
CA HIS A 461 5.04 -17.03 -1.16
C HIS A 461 6.32 -17.84 -1.40
N LEU A 462 6.42 -19.02 -0.77
CA LEU A 462 7.59 -19.88 -0.88
C LEU A 462 7.78 -20.38 -2.31
N GLU A 463 6.71 -20.76 -3.01
CA GLU A 463 6.79 -21.19 -4.41
C GLU A 463 7.45 -20.12 -5.28
N ILE A 464 7.02 -18.86 -5.16
CA ILE A 464 7.61 -17.73 -5.89
C ILE A 464 9.05 -17.48 -5.45
N CYS A 465 9.36 -17.57 -4.15
CA CYS A 465 10.72 -17.38 -3.64
C CYS A 465 11.69 -18.46 -4.16
N LEU A 466 11.24 -19.71 -4.21
CA LEU A 466 12.01 -20.84 -4.72
C LEU A 466 12.26 -20.68 -6.23
N LYS A 467 11.24 -20.23 -6.97
CA LYS A 467 11.37 -19.93 -8.39
C LYS A 467 12.37 -18.79 -8.63
N ASP A 468 12.26 -17.68 -7.91
CA ASP A 468 13.19 -16.54 -7.98
C ASP A 468 14.62 -16.98 -7.61
N LEU A 469 14.76 -17.83 -6.57
CA LEU A 469 16.05 -18.39 -6.17
C LEU A 469 16.69 -19.20 -7.31
N GLN A 470 15.92 -20.12 -7.87
CA GLN A 470 16.40 -21.01 -8.93
C GLN A 470 16.69 -20.25 -10.23
N GLU A 471 15.73 -19.49 -10.75
CA GLU A 471 15.81 -18.83 -12.05
C GLU A 471 16.73 -17.60 -12.03
N ASP A 472 16.52 -16.67 -11.09
CA ASP A 472 17.17 -15.35 -11.11
C ASP A 472 18.47 -15.31 -10.29
N PHE A 473 18.51 -16.01 -9.15
CA PHE A 473 19.63 -15.88 -8.21
C PHE A 473 20.69 -16.97 -8.36
N MET A 474 20.29 -18.17 -8.79
CA MET A 474 21.19 -19.30 -9.06
C MET A 474 21.47 -19.53 -10.55
N ASN A 475 20.95 -18.68 -11.45
CA ASN A 475 21.09 -18.78 -12.90
C ASN A 475 20.59 -20.13 -13.47
N GLY A 476 19.46 -20.62 -12.96
CA GLY A 476 18.81 -21.86 -13.40
C GLY A 476 19.39 -23.14 -12.80
N ALA A 477 20.32 -23.08 -11.86
CA ALA A 477 20.84 -24.28 -11.20
C ALA A 477 19.75 -24.96 -10.36
N GLU A 478 19.57 -26.27 -10.58
CA GLU A 478 18.49 -27.03 -9.95
C GLU A 478 18.69 -27.19 -8.44
N ILE A 479 17.59 -27.03 -7.70
CA ILE A 479 17.52 -27.23 -6.25
C ILE A 479 16.58 -28.38 -5.91
N ARG A 480 16.83 -29.06 -4.79
CA ARG A 480 15.87 -29.96 -4.15
C ARG A 480 15.28 -29.24 -2.95
N VAL A 481 13.98 -29.42 -2.77
CA VAL A 481 13.20 -28.74 -1.75
C VAL A 481 12.49 -29.80 -0.91
N SER A 482 12.56 -29.67 0.41
CA SER A 482 11.84 -30.54 1.33
C SER A 482 10.33 -30.25 1.30
N ASN A 483 9.55 -31.10 1.96
CA ASN A 483 8.16 -30.75 2.26
C ASN A 483 8.12 -29.52 3.18
N PRO A 484 7.11 -28.65 3.04
CA PRO A 484 6.93 -27.50 3.90
C PRO A 484 6.58 -27.92 5.32
N VAL A 485 7.21 -27.27 6.30
CA VAL A 485 7.00 -27.49 7.73
C VAL A 485 6.67 -26.16 8.39
N VAL A 486 5.83 -26.17 9.44
CA VAL A 486 5.50 -24.98 10.22
C VAL A 486 6.41 -24.85 11.43
N THR A 487 6.72 -23.61 11.83
CA THR A 487 7.49 -23.36 13.04
C THR A 487 6.61 -23.54 14.27
N PHE A 488 7.01 -24.42 15.17
CA PHE A 488 6.36 -24.56 16.48
C PHE A 488 6.90 -23.49 17.43
N ARG A 489 6.01 -22.94 18.26
CA ARG A 489 6.38 -22.13 19.43
C ARG A 489 6.12 -22.96 20.68
N GLU A 490 6.87 -22.69 21.73
CA GLU A 490 6.74 -23.34 23.03
C GLU A 490 6.03 -22.39 24.01
N THR A 491 5.19 -22.94 24.87
CA THR A 491 4.54 -22.22 25.99
C THR A 491 4.44 -23.15 27.20
N ILE A 492 4.11 -22.60 28.37
CA ILE A 492 3.93 -23.35 29.61
C ILE A 492 2.51 -23.16 30.15
N GLU A 493 1.91 -24.21 30.71
CA GLU A 493 0.57 -24.15 31.33
C GLU A 493 0.61 -23.60 32.77
N GLY A 494 1.80 -23.44 33.34
CA GLY A 494 2.00 -23.06 34.74
C GLY A 494 1.91 -24.24 35.71
N ILE A 495 2.31 -24.00 36.95
CA ILE A 495 2.22 -24.96 38.06
C ILE A 495 1.70 -24.24 39.30
N GLU A 496 1.08 -24.98 40.22
CA GLU A 496 0.70 -24.44 41.52
C GLU A 496 1.94 -24.00 42.32
N ASP A 497 1.92 -22.78 42.84
CA ASP A 497 3.01 -22.13 43.58
C ASP A 497 4.40 -22.23 42.90
N PRO A 498 4.63 -21.52 41.77
CA PRO A 498 5.88 -21.58 41.01
C PRO A 498 7.13 -21.22 41.84
N HIS A 499 6.97 -20.33 42.83
CA HIS A 499 8.02 -19.91 43.76
C HIS A 499 8.54 -21.03 44.67
N ILE A 500 7.75 -22.10 44.83
CA ILE A 500 8.08 -23.24 45.70
C ILE A 500 8.39 -24.45 44.83
N ASN A 501 7.52 -24.76 43.88
CA ASN A 501 7.54 -26.01 43.14
C ASN A 501 8.28 -25.91 41.79
N GLY A 502 8.58 -24.70 41.32
CA GLY A 502 9.15 -24.44 39.98
C GLY A 502 10.55 -23.84 39.98
N VAL A 503 11.16 -23.64 41.15
CA VAL A 503 12.47 -22.97 41.25
C VAL A 503 13.58 -23.93 40.85
N CYS A 504 14.19 -23.64 39.71
CA CYS A 504 15.39 -24.29 39.21
C CYS A 504 16.65 -23.54 39.67
N LEU A 505 17.65 -24.28 40.15
CA LEU A 505 18.96 -23.75 40.54
C LEU A 505 20.01 -24.07 39.47
N SER A 506 20.68 -23.05 38.94
CA SER A 506 21.88 -23.19 38.12
C SER A 506 23.09 -22.51 38.77
N LYS A 507 24.29 -23.03 38.52
CA LYS A 507 25.56 -22.49 39.05
C LYS A 507 26.48 -22.13 37.89
N SER A 508 27.17 -21.00 37.99
CA SER A 508 28.22 -20.65 37.04
C SER A 508 29.36 -21.68 37.09
N ALA A 509 30.11 -21.80 36.00
CA ALA A 509 31.23 -22.76 35.91
C ALA A 509 32.27 -22.57 37.03
N ASN A 510 32.53 -21.31 37.43
CA ASN A 510 33.41 -20.97 38.56
C ASN A 510 32.74 -21.13 39.95
N LYS A 511 31.47 -21.52 40.01
CA LYS A 511 30.64 -21.72 41.21
C LYS A 511 30.42 -20.47 42.08
N HIS A 512 30.81 -19.28 41.63
CA HIS A 512 30.63 -18.04 42.38
C HIS A 512 29.21 -17.49 42.28
N ASN A 513 28.50 -17.77 41.18
CA ASN A 513 27.15 -17.30 40.95
C ASN A 513 26.16 -18.46 41.02
N ARG A 514 25.02 -18.21 41.65
CA ARG A 514 23.88 -19.13 41.72
C ARG A 514 22.65 -18.38 41.22
N LEU A 515 21.97 -18.95 40.24
CA LEU A 515 20.73 -18.41 39.67
C LEU A 515 19.58 -19.30 40.12
N TYR A 516 18.57 -18.69 40.72
CA TYR A 516 17.30 -19.32 41.11
C TYR A 516 16.22 -18.74 40.21
N ILE A 517 15.66 -19.56 39.33
CA ILE A 517 14.70 -19.12 38.31
C ILE A 517 13.52 -20.07 38.31
N TYR A 518 12.31 -19.54 38.25
CA TYR A 518 11.10 -20.27 37.92
C TYR A 518 10.46 -19.64 36.68
N ALA A 519 9.60 -20.38 35.99
CA ALA A 519 8.83 -19.87 34.86
C ALA A 519 7.33 -19.98 35.19
N ALA A 520 6.57 -18.95 34.85
CA ALA A 520 5.12 -18.91 34.97
C ALA A 520 4.53 -18.34 33.67
N PRO A 521 3.32 -18.79 33.27
CA PRO A 521 2.65 -18.21 32.10
C PRO A 521 2.42 -16.72 32.31
N LEU A 522 2.55 -15.94 31.23
CA LEU A 522 2.15 -14.53 31.28
C LEU A 522 0.63 -14.43 31.46
N PRO A 523 0.13 -13.39 32.15
CA PRO A 523 -1.30 -13.11 32.20
C PRO A 523 -1.93 -13.00 30.80
N ASP A 524 -3.22 -13.32 30.72
CA ASP A 524 -3.99 -13.25 29.48
C ASP A 524 -3.86 -11.87 28.82
N ASN A 525 -3.72 -11.87 27.49
CA ASN A 525 -3.56 -10.68 26.64
C ASN A 525 -2.28 -9.85 26.86
N LEU A 526 -1.44 -10.15 27.86
CA LEU A 526 -0.18 -9.41 28.07
C LEU A 526 0.81 -9.68 26.93
N ALA A 527 0.91 -10.94 26.48
CA ALA A 527 1.77 -11.29 25.35
C ALA A 527 1.38 -10.52 24.07
N GLU A 528 0.09 -10.44 23.77
CA GLU A 528 -0.44 -9.67 22.64
C GLU A 528 -0.14 -8.16 22.78
N ALA A 529 -0.32 -7.61 23.98
CA ALA A 529 -0.01 -6.21 24.25
C ALA A 529 1.47 -5.87 24.10
N ILE A 530 2.37 -6.79 24.48
CA ILE A 530 3.80 -6.66 24.26
C ILE A 530 4.12 -6.68 22.76
N ASP A 531 3.53 -7.63 22.01
CA ASP A 531 3.73 -7.75 20.55
C ASP A 531 3.19 -6.53 19.79
N GLU A 532 2.07 -5.96 20.22
CA GLU A 532 1.51 -4.71 19.67
C GLU A 532 2.37 -3.48 20.03
N GLY A 533 3.16 -3.58 21.10
CA GLY A 533 3.99 -2.51 21.64
C GLY A 533 3.25 -1.54 22.55
N LYS A 534 2.11 -1.96 23.13
CA LYS A 534 1.41 -1.22 24.20
C LYS A 534 2.20 -1.22 25.50
N VAL A 535 2.96 -2.29 25.74
CA VAL A 535 3.87 -2.44 26.88
C VAL A 535 5.29 -2.60 26.36
N THR A 536 6.18 -1.67 26.69
CA THR A 536 7.58 -1.69 26.24
C THR A 536 8.57 -1.56 27.40
N PRO A 537 9.78 -2.14 27.27
CA PRO A 537 10.83 -1.97 28.28
C PRO A 537 11.34 -0.52 28.37
N ARG A 538 10.99 0.35 27.40
CA ARG A 538 11.37 1.77 27.39
C ARG A 538 10.38 2.67 28.11
N ASP A 539 9.19 2.17 28.42
CA ASP A 539 8.18 2.95 29.13
C ASP A 539 8.68 3.33 30.53
N ASP A 540 8.18 4.47 31.03
CA ASP A 540 8.45 4.87 32.40
C ASP A 540 8.06 3.75 33.37
N ALA A 541 8.99 3.37 34.25
CA ALA A 541 8.85 2.19 35.08
C ALA A 541 7.61 2.25 35.98
N LYS A 542 7.21 3.43 36.47
CA LYS A 542 6.02 3.57 37.32
C LYS A 542 4.74 3.44 36.50
N VAL A 543 4.73 4.00 35.29
CA VAL A 543 3.58 3.90 34.38
C VAL A 543 3.39 2.46 33.93
N ARG A 544 4.47 1.78 33.53
CA ARG A 544 4.43 0.36 33.13
C ARG A 544 3.98 -0.53 34.28
N MET A 545 4.57 -0.37 35.47
CA MET A 545 4.18 -1.15 36.66
C MET A 545 2.69 -0.99 36.98
N LYS A 546 2.18 0.24 36.92
CA LYS A 546 0.75 0.53 37.14
C LYS A 546 -0.12 -0.16 36.09
N MET A 547 0.26 -0.10 34.81
CA MET A 547 -0.46 -0.76 33.72
C MET A 547 -0.47 -2.29 33.88
N LEU A 548 0.69 -2.91 34.16
CA LEU A 548 0.81 -4.35 34.38
C LEU A 548 -0.08 -4.84 35.54
N ARG A 549 -0.19 -4.06 36.61
CA ARG A 549 -1.05 -4.38 37.74
C ARG A 549 -2.53 -4.14 37.45
N ASP A 550 -2.88 -2.93 36.98
CA ASP A 550 -4.27 -2.48 36.88
C ASP A 550 -5.00 -3.12 35.69
N GLU A 551 -4.31 -3.37 34.56
CA GLU A 551 -4.90 -3.91 33.33
C GLU A 551 -4.66 -5.41 33.14
N TYR A 552 -3.51 -5.92 33.58
CA TYR A 552 -3.11 -7.32 33.37
C TYR A 552 -3.05 -8.15 34.66
N GLY A 553 -3.40 -7.55 35.80
CA GLY A 553 -3.53 -8.26 37.07
C GLY A 553 -2.23 -8.83 37.64
N MET A 554 -1.06 -8.33 37.21
CA MET A 554 0.22 -8.74 37.82
C MET A 554 0.29 -8.25 39.27
N ASP A 555 0.92 -9.06 40.12
CA ASP A 555 1.20 -8.69 41.50
C ASP A 555 2.24 -7.56 41.59
N GLU A 556 2.31 -6.89 42.73
CA GLU A 556 3.12 -5.69 42.89
C GLU A 556 4.63 -5.97 42.77
N ASP A 557 5.09 -7.14 43.19
CA ASP A 557 6.49 -7.53 43.04
C ASP A 557 6.80 -7.99 41.61
N GLY A 558 5.86 -8.69 40.95
CA GLY A 558 5.99 -9.11 39.56
C GLY A 558 5.93 -7.97 38.54
N ALA A 559 5.16 -6.91 38.82
CA ALA A 559 5.00 -5.76 37.93
C ALA A 559 6.17 -4.76 37.97
N LYS A 560 7.03 -4.85 38.98
CA LYS A 560 8.15 -3.94 39.25
C LYS A 560 9.42 -4.35 38.51
#